data_AF-A0A8C4N8P4-F1
#
_entry.id   AF-A0A8C4N8P4-F1
#
_cell.length_a   1.000
_cell.length_b   1.000
_cell.length_c   1.000
_cell.angle_alpha   90.00
_cell.angle_beta   90.00
_cell.angle_gamma   90.00
#
_symmetry.space_group_name_H-M   'P 1'
#
loop_
_entity.id
_entity.type
_entity.pdbx_description
1 polymer ?
#
loop_
_entity_poly.entity_id
_entity_poly.type
_entity_poly.pdbx_seq_one_letter_code
_entity_poly.pdbx_strand_id
1 'polypeptide(L)'
;MLAKMISDKLLGRKVLIILSKFLPPLFMDAMRDSPDAAVSIFESTQENPELIWNDAARESACSCVRNMTKQFFTDQQNNPDVCWKLPDDFSVSYDHVEDELSVGGVFLRIFIAQPGWVLRRPKEFLIALLEKLTKLLAKSESDGETLETVTTATVELLLAQPQLADHVPPLGHLPHLLQALAHQNAAICKSSMRLVHVIASSEVCVRAMAGLETVGPLREGIKVRPDMAGLACETLNRMFQRDQPELLAQCDWKVGI
;
A
#
# COMPACT_ATOMS: atom_id res chain seq x y z
N MET A 1 -5.89 -26.12 -18.77
CA MET A 1 -7.36 -26.08 -18.98
C MET A 1 -7.95 -24.78 -18.43
N LEU A 2 -7.71 -24.43 -17.17
CA LEU A 2 -8.22 -23.19 -16.54
C LEU A 2 -7.84 -21.90 -17.28
N ALA A 3 -6.58 -21.74 -17.68
CA ALA A 3 -6.15 -20.58 -18.47
C ALA A 3 -6.93 -20.41 -19.79
N LYS A 4 -7.26 -21.52 -20.47
CA LYS A 4 -8.11 -21.49 -21.67
C LYS A 4 -9.55 -21.08 -21.35
N MET A 5 -10.08 -21.55 -20.21
CA MET A 5 -11.43 -21.18 -19.75
C MET A 5 -11.52 -19.70 -19.35
N ILE A 6 -10.48 -19.14 -18.71
CA ILE A 6 -10.39 -17.70 -18.40
C ILE A 6 -10.41 -16.85 -19.68
N SER A 7 -9.81 -17.37 -20.76
CA SER A 7 -9.74 -16.69 -22.06
C SER A 7 -11.03 -16.80 -22.89
N ASP A 8 -12.04 -17.53 -22.41
CA ASP A 8 -13.30 -17.71 -23.12
C ASP A 8 -14.15 -16.43 -23.13
N LYS A 9 -14.74 -16.09 -24.28
CA LYS A 9 -15.48 -14.82 -24.46
C LYS A 9 -16.78 -14.76 -23.65
N LEU A 10 -17.42 -15.89 -23.38
CA LEU A 10 -18.74 -15.96 -22.73
C LEU A 10 -18.60 -16.28 -21.24
N LEU A 11 -17.69 -17.19 -20.89
CA LEU A 11 -17.56 -17.74 -19.55
C LEU A 11 -16.32 -17.23 -18.81
N GLY A 12 -15.35 -16.63 -19.50
CA GLY A 12 -14.05 -16.27 -18.94
C GLY A 12 -14.13 -15.38 -17.71
N ARG A 13 -14.99 -14.35 -17.73
CA ARG A 13 -15.19 -13.46 -16.57
C ARG A 13 -15.75 -14.20 -15.36
N LYS A 14 -16.70 -15.12 -15.58
CA LYS A 14 -17.28 -15.95 -14.51
C LYS A 14 -16.22 -16.88 -13.91
N VAL A 15 -15.42 -17.51 -14.76
CA VAL A 15 -14.33 -18.40 -14.33
C VAL A 15 -13.28 -17.64 -13.53
N LEU A 16 -12.90 -16.44 -13.98
CA LEU A 16 -11.96 -15.57 -13.27
C LEU A 16 -12.47 -15.22 -11.86
N ILE A 17 -13.72 -14.77 -11.75
CA ILE A 17 -14.33 -14.44 -10.44
C ILE A 17 -14.31 -15.65 -9.51
N ILE A 18 -14.64 -16.84 -10.01
CA ILE A 18 -14.62 -18.07 -9.21
C ILE A 18 -13.20 -18.40 -8.76
N LEU A 19 -12.22 -18.37 -9.67
CA LEU A 19 -10.83 -18.71 -9.34
C LEU A 19 -10.19 -17.71 -8.38
N SER A 20 -10.53 -16.43 -8.48
CA SER A 20 -10.07 -15.39 -7.53
C SER A 20 -10.57 -15.60 -6.10
N LYS A 21 -11.57 -16.47 -5.87
CA LYS A 21 -11.99 -16.87 -4.53
C LYS A 21 -11.08 -17.95 -3.91
N PHE A 22 -10.26 -18.61 -4.72
CA PHE A 22 -9.40 -19.73 -4.30
C PHE A 22 -7.91 -19.48 -4.42
N LEU A 23 -7.49 -18.48 -5.21
CA LEU A 23 -6.09 -18.21 -5.50
C LEU A 23 -5.83 -16.70 -5.48
N PRO A 24 -4.64 -16.27 -5.03
CA PRO A 24 -4.22 -14.88 -5.11
C PRO A 24 -4.37 -14.30 -6.53
N PRO A 25 -4.72 -13.00 -6.68
CA PRO A 25 -4.94 -12.38 -7.98
C PRO A 25 -3.77 -12.52 -8.97
N LEU A 26 -2.53 -12.57 -8.48
CA LEU A 26 -1.32 -12.79 -9.29
C LEU A 26 -1.39 -14.08 -10.12
N PHE A 27 -2.07 -15.13 -9.64
CA PHE A 27 -2.26 -16.35 -10.43
C PHE A 27 -3.15 -16.12 -11.65
N MET A 28 -4.14 -15.24 -11.55
CA MET A 28 -5.02 -14.93 -12.68
C MET A 28 -4.26 -14.16 -13.77
N ASP A 29 -3.38 -13.24 -13.37
CA ASP A 29 -2.50 -12.52 -14.28
C ASP A 29 -1.49 -13.49 -14.92
N ALA A 30 -0.82 -14.32 -14.12
CA ALA A 30 0.11 -15.32 -14.61
C ALA A 30 -0.56 -16.31 -15.58
N MET A 31 -1.78 -16.79 -15.29
CA MET A 31 -2.51 -17.69 -16.19
C MET A 31 -2.89 -17.03 -17.52
N ARG A 32 -3.12 -15.71 -17.52
CA ARG A 32 -3.43 -14.93 -18.73
C ARG A 32 -2.18 -14.76 -19.59
N ASP A 33 -1.05 -14.47 -18.95
CA ASP A 33 0.21 -14.18 -19.65
C ASP A 33 0.90 -15.46 -20.14
N SER A 34 1.03 -16.46 -19.25
CA SER A 34 1.64 -17.76 -19.56
C SER A 34 1.11 -18.86 -18.61
N PRO A 35 0.32 -19.83 -19.11
CA PRO A 35 -0.15 -20.95 -18.31
C PRO A 35 0.99 -21.75 -17.65
N ASP A 36 2.12 -21.90 -18.34
CA ASP A 36 3.29 -22.62 -17.83
C ASP A 36 3.96 -21.85 -16.67
N ALA A 37 4.02 -20.52 -16.77
CA ALA A 37 4.51 -19.68 -15.68
C ALA A 37 3.60 -19.76 -14.45
N ALA A 38 2.28 -19.81 -14.65
CA ALA A 38 1.33 -19.95 -13.55
C ALA A 38 1.49 -21.28 -12.80
N VAL A 39 1.73 -22.38 -13.52
CA VAL A 39 2.04 -23.69 -12.91
C VAL A 39 3.35 -23.62 -12.13
N SER A 40 4.39 -23.05 -12.73
CA SER A 40 5.68 -22.89 -12.06
C SER A 40 5.57 -22.05 -10.77
N ILE A 41 4.81 -20.94 -10.80
CA ILE A 41 4.54 -20.14 -9.59
C ILE A 41 3.79 -20.99 -8.56
N PHE A 42 2.78 -21.76 -8.98
CA PHE A 42 1.97 -22.58 -8.09
C PHE A 42 2.82 -23.64 -7.38
N GLU A 43 3.73 -24.28 -8.09
CA GLU A 43 4.64 -25.32 -7.57
C GLU A 43 5.85 -24.75 -6.82
N SER A 44 6.15 -23.46 -6.96
CA SER A 44 7.23 -22.80 -6.23
C SER A 44 6.82 -22.27 -4.86
N THR A 45 7.78 -22.11 -3.97
CA THR A 45 7.61 -21.35 -2.72
C THR A 45 8.13 -19.94 -2.95
N GLN A 46 7.25 -18.93 -2.84
CA GLN A 46 7.59 -17.53 -3.06
C GLN A 46 7.00 -16.64 -1.97
N GLU A 47 7.86 -15.81 -1.39
CA GLU A 47 7.45 -14.73 -0.51
C GLU A 47 8.10 -13.44 -1.01
N ASN A 48 7.26 -12.58 -1.57
CA ASN A 48 7.64 -11.27 -2.09
C ASN A 48 6.54 -10.25 -1.75
N PRO A 49 6.76 -8.95 -2.00
CA PRO A 49 5.80 -7.91 -1.64
C PRO A 49 4.40 -8.09 -2.22
N GLU A 50 4.21 -8.83 -3.32
CA GLU A 50 2.93 -9.01 -3.99
C GLU A 50 2.35 -10.44 -3.86
N LEU A 51 3.09 -11.36 -3.22
CA LEU A 51 2.69 -12.76 -3.09
C LEU A 51 3.33 -13.40 -1.86
N ILE A 52 2.49 -13.97 -1.00
CA ILE A 52 2.89 -14.97 -0.02
C ILE A 52 2.28 -16.29 -0.46
N TRP A 53 3.13 -17.17 -1.02
CA TRP A 53 2.73 -18.48 -1.53
C TRP A 53 3.74 -19.53 -1.09
N ASN A 54 3.45 -20.17 0.03
CA ASN A 54 4.26 -21.21 0.63
C ASN A 54 3.45 -22.52 0.77
N ASP A 55 4.08 -23.55 1.36
CA ASP A 55 3.44 -24.86 1.55
C ASP A 55 2.14 -24.78 2.34
N ALA A 56 2.06 -23.91 3.35
CA ALA A 56 0.86 -23.71 4.13
C ALA A 56 -0.26 -23.08 3.29
N ALA A 57 0.03 -22.00 2.54
CA ALA A 57 -0.95 -21.37 1.66
C ALA A 57 -1.47 -22.34 0.58
N ARG A 58 -0.57 -23.13 -0.01
CA ARG A 58 -0.94 -24.21 -0.94
C ARG A 58 -1.85 -25.23 -0.30
N GLU A 59 -1.50 -25.72 0.90
CA GLU A 59 -2.30 -26.73 1.58
C GLU A 59 -3.68 -26.17 1.96
N SER A 60 -3.81 -24.91 2.39
CA SER A 60 -5.10 -24.27 2.64
C SER A 60 -5.99 -24.27 1.40
N ALA A 61 -5.46 -23.86 0.24
CA ALA A 61 -6.19 -23.89 -1.03
C ALA A 61 -6.59 -25.31 -1.44
N CYS A 62 -5.64 -26.26 -1.37
CA CYS A 62 -5.88 -27.66 -1.72
C CYS A 62 -6.89 -28.33 -0.79
N SER A 63 -6.76 -28.13 0.52
CA SER A 63 -7.67 -28.66 1.54
C SER A 63 -9.07 -28.07 1.40
N CYS A 64 -9.19 -26.78 1.09
CA CYS A 64 -10.49 -26.16 0.83
C CYS A 64 -11.22 -26.85 -0.34
N VAL A 65 -10.56 -26.98 -1.49
CA VAL A 65 -11.12 -27.66 -2.67
C VAL A 65 -11.44 -29.12 -2.36
N ARG A 66 -10.56 -29.82 -1.65
CA ARG A 66 -10.75 -31.22 -1.24
C ARG A 66 -11.97 -31.39 -0.34
N ASN A 67 -12.16 -30.50 0.63
CA ASN A 67 -13.29 -30.54 1.56
C ASN A 67 -14.61 -30.23 0.84
N MET A 68 -14.63 -29.21 -0.02
CA MET A 68 -15.80 -28.89 -0.83
C MET A 68 -16.18 -30.04 -1.79
N THR A 69 -15.18 -30.69 -2.39
CA THR A 69 -15.41 -31.86 -3.26
C THR A 69 -16.02 -33.02 -2.48
N LYS A 70 -15.50 -33.33 -1.28
CA LYS A 70 -16.03 -34.39 -0.41
C LYS A 70 -17.45 -34.08 0.05
N GLN A 71 -17.71 -32.83 0.44
CA GLN A 71 -19.03 -32.40 0.87
C GLN A 71 -20.03 -32.54 -0.28
N PHE A 72 -19.70 -32.00 -1.45
CA PHE A 72 -20.57 -32.09 -2.63
C PHE A 72 -20.83 -33.53 -3.07
N PHE A 73 -19.80 -34.40 -3.02
CA PHE A 73 -19.97 -35.81 -3.31
C PHE A 73 -20.94 -36.50 -2.34
N THR A 74 -20.86 -36.16 -1.05
CA THR A 74 -21.78 -36.68 -0.02
C THR A 74 -23.21 -36.19 -0.27
N ASP A 75 -23.37 -34.92 -0.61
CA ASP A 75 -24.68 -34.35 -0.96
C ASP A 75 -25.27 -35.03 -2.20
N GLN A 76 -24.43 -35.35 -3.19
CA GLN A 76 -24.85 -36.00 -4.42
C GLN A 76 -25.28 -37.46 -4.22
N GLN A 77 -24.69 -38.16 -3.24
CA GLN A 77 -25.15 -39.50 -2.85
C GLN A 77 -26.57 -39.46 -2.26
N ASN A 78 -26.91 -38.39 -1.54
CA ASN A 78 -28.23 -38.20 -0.95
C ASN A 78 -29.25 -37.65 -1.96
N ASN A 79 -28.81 -36.79 -2.88
CA ASN A 79 -29.63 -36.19 -3.92
C ASN A 79 -28.82 -36.04 -5.23
N PRO A 80 -29.02 -36.93 -6.22
CA PRO A 80 -28.30 -36.87 -7.49
C PRO A 80 -28.49 -35.58 -8.29
N ASP A 81 -29.61 -34.87 -8.07
CA ASP A 81 -29.95 -33.62 -8.76
C ASP A 81 -29.36 -32.37 -8.08
N VAL A 82 -28.58 -32.54 -7.01
CA VAL A 82 -27.96 -31.41 -6.31
C VAL A 82 -26.97 -30.67 -7.23
N CYS A 83 -27.10 -29.35 -7.29
CA CYS A 83 -26.22 -28.50 -8.07
C CYS A 83 -25.22 -27.79 -7.16
N TRP A 84 -23.94 -27.92 -7.46
CA TRP A 84 -22.89 -27.22 -6.71
C TRP A 84 -23.03 -25.71 -6.88
N LYS A 85 -23.00 -24.99 -5.76
CA LYS A 85 -23.04 -23.52 -5.71
C LYS A 85 -21.98 -23.02 -4.75
N LEU A 86 -21.31 -21.95 -5.14
CA LEU A 86 -20.34 -21.25 -4.31
C LEU A 86 -21.03 -20.01 -3.71
N PRO A 87 -20.96 -19.79 -2.38
CA PRO A 87 -21.47 -18.55 -1.80
C PRO A 87 -20.82 -17.32 -2.42
N ASP A 88 -21.60 -16.25 -2.59
CA ASP A 88 -21.14 -15.02 -3.24
C ASP A 88 -20.06 -14.30 -2.42
N ASP A 89 -20.05 -14.50 -1.10
CA ASP A 89 -19.07 -13.98 -0.12
C ASP A 89 -17.89 -14.94 0.15
N PHE A 90 -17.91 -16.15 -0.42
CA PHE A 90 -16.84 -17.12 -0.19
C PHE A 90 -15.47 -16.64 -0.68
N SER A 91 -14.45 -16.84 0.14
CA SER A 91 -13.03 -16.78 -0.19
C SER A 91 -12.25 -17.78 0.68
N VAL A 92 -11.16 -18.33 0.14
CA VAL A 92 -10.23 -19.15 0.94
C VAL A 92 -9.56 -18.28 2.00
N SER A 93 -9.64 -18.70 3.26
CA SER A 93 -8.85 -18.15 4.37
C SER A 93 -7.41 -18.66 4.27
N TYR A 94 -6.47 -17.73 4.33
CA TYR A 94 -5.04 -18.04 4.41
C TYR A 94 -4.52 -17.53 5.74
N ASP A 95 -4.65 -18.32 6.80
CA ASP A 95 -4.46 -17.89 8.19
C ASP A 95 -3.16 -17.08 8.42
N HIS A 96 -2.04 -17.46 7.79
CA HIS A 96 -0.76 -16.74 7.92
C HIS A 96 -0.63 -15.47 7.08
N VAL A 97 -1.50 -15.28 6.09
CA VAL A 97 -1.51 -14.12 5.18
C VAL A 97 -2.50 -13.07 5.69
N GLU A 98 -3.55 -13.47 6.40
CA GLU A 98 -4.56 -12.54 6.95
C GLU A 98 -4.01 -11.65 8.07
N ASP A 99 -3.02 -12.13 8.82
CA ASP A 99 -2.33 -11.37 9.86
C ASP A 99 -1.31 -10.35 9.30
N GLU A 100 -0.97 -10.43 8.01
CA GLU A 100 0.01 -9.53 7.39
C GLU A 100 -0.62 -8.18 7.03
N LEU A 101 0.01 -7.09 7.47
CA LEU A 101 -0.42 -5.75 7.08
C LEU A 101 -0.17 -5.54 5.58
N SER A 102 -1.27 -5.47 4.82
CA SER A 102 -1.25 -5.18 3.39
C SER A 102 -1.95 -3.87 3.04
N VAL A 103 -1.44 -3.18 2.02
CA VAL A 103 -2.04 -1.97 1.46
C VAL A 103 -1.96 -2.05 -0.06
N GLY A 104 -3.09 -1.88 -0.74
CA GLY A 104 -3.13 -1.95 -2.21
C GLY A 104 -2.73 -3.32 -2.79
N GLY A 105 -2.84 -4.40 -2.01
CA GLY A 105 -2.39 -5.74 -2.39
C GLY A 105 -0.89 -5.99 -2.23
N VAL A 106 -0.18 -5.13 -1.50
CA VAL A 106 1.25 -5.26 -1.19
C VAL A 106 1.45 -5.50 0.30
N PHE A 107 2.21 -6.54 0.67
CA PHE A 107 2.57 -6.88 2.04
C PHE A 107 3.70 -5.97 2.53
N LEU A 108 3.40 -5.08 3.49
CA LEU A 108 4.30 -3.99 3.84
C LEU A 108 5.59 -4.46 4.51
N ARG A 109 5.52 -5.49 5.36
CA ARG A 109 6.69 -6.08 6.02
C ARG A 109 7.72 -6.57 5.01
N ILE A 110 7.26 -7.29 3.98
CA ILE A 110 8.13 -7.84 2.94
C ILE A 110 8.63 -6.71 2.03
N PHE A 111 7.77 -5.75 1.67
CA PHE A 111 8.17 -4.58 0.87
C PHE A 111 9.28 -3.78 1.54
N ILE A 112 9.17 -3.49 2.83
CA ILE A 112 10.19 -2.75 3.59
C ILE A 112 11.51 -3.53 3.66
N ALA A 113 11.45 -4.86 3.73
CA ALA A 113 12.66 -5.69 3.67
C ALA A 113 13.26 -5.76 2.25
N GLN A 114 12.49 -5.43 1.21
CA GLN A 114 12.87 -5.52 -0.19
C GLN A 114 12.47 -4.24 -0.97
N PRO A 115 12.96 -3.05 -0.60
CA PRO A 115 12.46 -1.78 -1.14
C PRO A 115 12.76 -1.60 -2.64
N GLY A 116 13.76 -2.31 -3.17
CA GLY A 116 14.07 -2.35 -4.59
C GLY A 116 13.16 -3.24 -5.45
N TRP A 117 12.14 -3.88 -4.85
CA TRP A 117 11.21 -4.72 -5.60
C TRP A 117 10.44 -3.91 -6.65
N VAL A 118 10.47 -4.38 -7.90
CA VAL A 118 9.75 -3.74 -9.01
C VAL A 118 8.28 -4.15 -8.96
N LEU A 119 7.49 -3.34 -8.25
CA LEU A 119 6.04 -3.53 -8.15
C LEU A 119 5.37 -3.40 -9.53
N ARG A 120 4.35 -4.22 -9.77
CA ARG A 120 3.55 -4.15 -11.02
C ARG A 120 2.74 -2.85 -11.14
N ARG A 121 2.21 -2.34 -10.03
CA ARG A 121 1.33 -1.15 -9.99
C ARG A 121 1.79 -0.14 -8.92
N PRO A 122 3.00 0.45 -9.06
CA PRO A 122 3.59 1.30 -8.02
C PRO A 122 2.79 2.59 -7.77
N LYS A 123 2.12 3.13 -8.80
CA LYS A 123 1.25 4.31 -8.65
C LYS A 123 -0.01 4.01 -7.82
N GLU A 124 -0.66 2.89 -8.08
CA GLU A 124 -1.83 2.46 -7.30
C GLU A 124 -1.45 2.17 -5.85
N PHE A 125 -0.27 1.58 -5.65
CA PHE A 125 0.28 1.37 -4.30
C PHE A 125 0.56 2.68 -3.57
N LEU A 126 1.16 3.68 -4.23
CA LEU A 126 1.35 5.02 -3.66
C LEU A 126 0.02 5.65 -3.22
N ILE A 127 -1.01 5.60 -4.09
CA ILE A 127 -2.35 6.13 -3.78
C ILE A 127 -2.91 5.44 -2.53
N ALA A 128 -2.90 4.10 -2.51
CA ALA A 128 -3.40 3.33 -1.38
C ALA A 128 -2.64 3.61 -0.07
N LEU A 129 -1.32 3.77 -0.13
CA LEU A 129 -0.48 4.16 1.00
C LEU A 129 -0.84 5.54 1.55
N LEU A 130 -0.96 6.56 0.68
CA LEU A 130 -1.28 7.91 1.11
C LEU A 130 -2.71 8.02 1.66
N GLU A 131 -3.67 7.32 1.08
CA GLU A 131 -5.03 7.22 1.62
C GLU A 131 -5.04 6.56 3.01
N LYS A 132 -4.32 5.44 3.18
CA LYS A 132 -4.21 4.76 4.47
C LYS A 132 -3.50 5.66 5.50
N LEU A 133 -2.41 6.30 5.10
CA LEU A 133 -1.61 7.19 5.94
C LEU A 133 -2.45 8.37 6.43
N THR A 134 -3.12 9.10 5.54
CA THR A 134 -3.97 10.24 5.93
C THR A 134 -5.10 9.83 6.87
N LYS A 135 -5.71 8.66 6.67
CA LYS A 135 -6.68 8.09 7.63
C LYS A 135 -6.08 7.79 9.00
N LEU A 136 -4.81 7.39 9.06
CA LEU A 136 -4.10 7.15 10.33
C LEU A 136 -3.71 8.45 11.01
N LEU A 137 -3.25 9.46 10.26
CA LEU A 137 -2.89 10.78 10.80
C LEU A 137 -4.10 11.53 11.37
N ALA A 138 -5.30 11.30 10.83
CA ALA A 138 -6.53 11.91 11.32
C ALA A 138 -7.06 11.30 12.64
N LYS A 139 -6.56 10.14 13.06
CA LYS A 139 -6.98 9.48 14.30
C LYS A 139 -6.07 9.91 15.45
N SER A 140 -6.65 10.50 16.50
CA SER A 140 -5.91 10.94 17.69
C SER A 140 -5.20 9.78 18.40
N GLU A 141 -5.83 8.61 18.43
CA GLU A 141 -5.29 7.33 18.88
C GLU A 141 -4.88 6.47 17.67
N SER A 142 -3.91 6.94 16.90
CA SER A 142 -3.35 6.13 15.82
C SER A 142 -2.59 4.94 16.41
N ASP A 143 -2.84 3.73 15.90
CA ASP A 143 -1.94 2.60 16.12
C ASP A 143 -0.54 2.98 15.62
N GLY A 144 0.38 3.18 16.56
CA GLY A 144 1.73 3.67 16.30
C GLY A 144 2.56 2.70 15.45
N GLU A 145 2.31 1.40 15.59
CA GLU A 145 3.01 0.37 14.81
C GLU A 145 2.53 0.37 13.36
N THR A 146 1.22 0.33 13.15
CA THR A 146 0.64 0.44 11.80
C THR A 146 1.06 1.76 11.13
N LEU A 147 1.04 2.87 11.87
CA LEU A 147 1.46 4.18 11.35
C LEU A 147 2.94 4.18 10.95
N GLU A 148 3.84 3.65 11.78
CA GLU A 148 5.27 3.57 11.48
C GLU A 148 5.54 2.66 10.27
N THR A 149 4.84 1.52 10.16
CA THR A 149 4.97 0.61 9.02
C THR A 149 4.48 1.24 7.72
N VAL A 150 3.30 1.87 7.71
CA VAL A 150 2.77 2.56 6.52
C VAL A 150 3.67 3.74 6.13
N THR A 151 4.13 4.52 7.10
CA THR A 151 5.07 5.64 6.90
C THR A 151 6.36 5.15 6.25
N THR A 152 6.96 4.10 6.82
CA THR A 152 8.22 3.54 6.32
C THR A 152 8.06 2.98 4.92
N ALA A 153 7.01 2.20 4.64
CA ALA A 153 6.73 1.71 3.29
C ALA A 153 6.56 2.86 2.28
N THR A 154 5.89 3.95 2.67
CA THR A 154 5.71 5.11 1.77
C THR A 154 7.03 5.84 1.50
N VAL A 155 7.87 6.02 2.52
CA VAL A 155 9.19 6.62 2.36
C VAL A 155 10.08 5.75 1.49
N GLU A 156 10.16 4.44 1.76
CA GLU A 156 10.96 3.49 0.97
C GLU A 156 10.51 3.45 -0.50
N LEU A 157 9.20 3.48 -0.77
CA LEU A 157 8.68 3.55 -2.14
C LEU A 157 9.15 4.82 -2.86
N LEU A 158 9.08 5.98 -2.21
CA LEU A 158 9.48 7.26 -2.79
C LEU A 158 11.00 7.41 -2.91
N LEU A 159 11.78 6.75 -2.05
CA LEU A 159 13.24 6.69 -2.17
C LEU A 159 13.66 5.75 -3.32
N ALA A 160 13.02 4.59 -3.45
CA ALA A 160 13.30 3.63 -4.51
C ALA A 160 12.84 4.14 -5.89
N GLN A 161 11.76 4.93 -5.94
CA GLN A 161 11.20 5.49 -7.17
C GLN A 161 10.83 6.98 -7.02
N PRO A 162 11.81 7.90 -7.00
CA PRO A 162 11.59 9.33 -6.76
C PRO A 162 10.59 10.00 -7.72
N GLN A 163 10.49 9.51 -8.96
CA GLN A 163 9.54 9.99 -9.97
C GLN A 163 8.07 9.85 -9.54
N LEU A 164 7.76 8.95 -8.59
CA LEU A 164 6.41 8.80 -8.07
C LEU A 164 5.98 10.01 -7.23
N ALA A 165 6.93 10.76 -6.66
CA ALA A 165 6.63 11.94 -5.83
C ALA A 165 5.83 13.00 -6.62
N ASP A 166 6.07 13.14 -7.92
CA ASP A 166 5.36 14.10 -8.78
C ASP A 166 3.84 13.84 -8.86
N HIS A 167 3.40 12.62 -8.51
CA HIS A 167 2.00 12.26 -8.45
C HIS A 167 1.33 12.58 -7.11
N VAL A 168 2.07 12.97 -6.08
CA VAL A 168 1.52 13.25 -4.74
C VAL A 168 0.60 14.48 -4.71
N PRO A 169 0.96 15.64 -5.31
CA PRO A 169 0.14 16.84 -5.23
C PRO A 169 -1.31 16.69 -5.71
N PRO A 170 -1.60 16.11 -6.90
CA PRO A 170 -2.98 15.99 -7.39
C PRO A 170 -3.86 15.05 -6.55
N LEU A 171 -3.29 14.25 -5.65
CA LEU A 171 -4.06 13.39 -4.73
C LEU A 171 -4.65 14.15 -3.54
N GLY A 172 -4.25 15.42 -3.32
CA GLY A 172 -4.85 16.27 -2.28
C GLY A 172 -4.45 15.91 -0.84
N HIS A 173 -3.44 15.07 -0.65
CA HIS A 173 -2.98 14.65 0.68
C HIS A 173 -2.04 15.66 1.37
N LEU A 174 -1.43 16.59 0.63
CA LEU A 174 -0.44 17.54 1.17
C LEU A 174 -0.94 18.37 2.37
N PRO A 175 -2.15 18.96 2.37
CA PRO A 175 -2.64 19.73 3.52
C PRO A 175 -2.72 18.90 4.81
N HIS A 176 -3.11 17.63 4.69
CA HIS A 176 -3.22 16.70 5.83
C HIS A 176 -1.84 16.35 6.40
N LEU A 177 -0.84 16.17 5.53
CA LEU A 177 0.55 15.98 5.96
C LEU A 177 1.04 17.23 6.70
N LEU A 178 0.89 18.42 6.10
CA LEU A 178 1.36 19.66 6.71
C LEU A 178 0.70 19.94 8.07
N GLN A 179 -0.61 19.73 8.20
CA GLN A 179 -1.31 19.86 9.47
C GLN A 179 -0.78 18.89 10.54
N ALA A 180 -0.45 17.65 10.13
CA ALA A 180 0.08 16.62 11.02
C ALA A 180 1.49 16.94 11.57
N LEU A 181 2.24 17.86 10.96
CA LEU A 181 3.56 18.28 11.45
C LEU A 181 3.48 18.93 12.85
N ALA A 182 2.40 19.64 13.14
CA ALA A 182 2.19 20.32 14.43
C ALA A 182 1.35 19.49 15.42
N HIS A 183 1.14 18.20 15.14
CA HIS A 183 0.30 17.34 15.97
C HIS A 183 0.99 16.98 17.30
N GLN A 184 0.22 16.95 18.40
CA GLN A 184 0.74 16.67 19.75
C GLN A 184 1.25 15.23 19.91
N ASN A 185 0.66 14.29 19.18
CA ASN A 185 1.15 12.91 19.11
C ASN A 185 2.48 12.87 18.36
N ALA A 186 3.54 12.50 19.08
CA ALA A 186 4.90 12.39 18.60
C ALA A 186 5.02 11.48 17.36
N ALA A 187 4.30 10.36 17.30
CA ALA A 187 4.36 9.43 16.17
C ALA A 187 3.77 10.04 14.89
N ILE A 188 2.66 10.78 15.01
CA ILE A 188 2.01 11.50 13.90
C ILE A 188 2.94 12.60 13.36
N CYS A 189 3.51 13.42 14.23
CA CYS A 189 4.47 14.46 13.87
C CYS A 189 5.69 13.86 13.13
N LYS A 190 6.32 12.83 13.70
CA LYS A 190 7.48 12.13 13.09
C LYS A 190 7.14 11.57 11.71
N SER A 191 5.99 10.93 11.59
CA SER A 191 5.55 10.30 10.34
C SER A 191 5.36 11.34 9.25
N SER A 192 4.65 12.43 9.55
CA SER A 192 4.49 13.53 8.60
C SER A 192 5.82 14.17 8.23
N MET A 193 6.70 14.43 9.20
CA MET A 193 8.02 15.03 8.94
C MET A 193 8.86 14.18 7.97
N ARG A 194 8.86 12.85 8.13
CA ARG A 194 9.55 11.94 7.21
C ARG A 194 8.98 11.98 5.79
N LEU A 195 7.65 12.06 5.67
CA LEU A 195 6.98 12.14 4.38
C LEU A 195 7.24 13.48 3.67
N VAL A 196 7.10 14.59 4.38
CA VAL A 196 7.37 15.93 3.85
C VAL A 196 8.84 16.04 3.42
N HIS A 197 9.76 15.45 4.19
CA HIS A 197 11.17 15.39 3.84
C HIS A 197 11.45 14.67 2.52
N VAL A 198 10.88 13.47 2.31
CA VAL A 198 11.14 12.69 1.10
C VAL A 198 10.50 13.35 -0.14
N ILE A 199 9.28 13.88 -0.03
CA ILE A 199 8.61 14.54 -1.16
C ILE A 199 9.22 15.91 -1.49
N ALA A 200 9.90 16.57 -0.55
CA ALA A 200 10.62 17.83 -0.81
C ALA A 200 11.77 17.68 -1.81
N SER A 201 12.17 16.44 -2.14
CA SER A 201 13.10 16.17 -3.24
C SER A 201 12.48 16.40 -4.62
N SER A 202 11.14 16.36 -4.74
CA SER A 202 10.40 16.67 -5.98
C SER A 202 10.08 18.16 -6.07
N GLU A 203 10.47 18.79 -7.17
CA GLU A 203 10.15 20.19 -7.45
C GLU A 203 8.63 20.42 -7.57
N VAL A 204 7.89 19.44 -8.10
CA VAL A 204 6.42 19.51 -8.23
C VAL A 204 5.77 19.55 -6.84
N CYS A 205 6.26 18.74 -5.91
CA CYS A 205 5.83 18.75 -4.51
C CYS A 205 6.19 20.06 -3.80
N VAL A 206 7.42 20.56 -3.99
CA VAL A 206 7.84 21.84 -3.37
C VAL A 206 6.98 22.99 -3.87
N ARG A 207 6.73 23.09 -5.18
CA ARG A 207 5.84 24.11 -5.76
C ARG A 207 4.41 24.01 -5.21
N ALA A 208 3.87 22.80 -5.09
CA ALA A 208 2.54 22.61 -4.54
C ALA A 208 2.47 22.99 -3.05
N MET A 209 3.49 22.64 -2.27
CA MET A 209 3.60 23.03 -0.86
C MET A 209 3.84 24.54 -0.67
N ALA A 210 4.51 25.20 -1.62
CA ALA A 210 4.68 26.67 -1.59
C ALA A 210 3.35 27.42 -1.62
N GLY A 211 2.33 26.87 -2.29
CA GLY A 211 0.97 27.39 -2.28
C GLY A 211 0.16 27.09 -1.01
N LEU A 212 0.74 26.39 -0.03
CA LEU A 212 0.14 26.01 1.25
C LEU A 212 0.96 26.55 2.43
N GLU A 213 0.36 26.65 3.61
CA GLU A 213 1.07 27.00 4.85
C GLU A 213 2.00 25.83 5.26
N THR A 214 3.30 25.96 4.96
CA THR A 214 4.28 24.87 5.06
C THR A 214 5.37 25.18 6.09
N VAL A 215 5.93 26.39 6.06
CA VAL A 215 7.06 26.77 6.95
C VAL A 215 6.64 26.81 8.42
N GLY A 216 5.45 27.38 8.71
CA GLY A 216 4.91 27.46 10.07
C GLY A 216 4.77 26.08 10.74
N PRO A 217 4.05 25.12 10.13
CA PRO A 217 3.90 23.77 10.66
C PRO A 217 5.22 23.01 10.81
N LEU A 218 6.18 23.18 9.88
CA LEU A 218 7.52 22.59 10.02
C LEU A 218 8.24 23.13 11.25
N ARG A 219 8.22 24.44 11.48
CA ARG A 219 8.81 25.08 12.66
C ARG A 219 8.17 24.58 13.96
N GLU A 220 6.85 24.46 13.97
CA GLU A 220 6.12 24.01 15.15
C GLU A 220 6.38 22.52 15.43
N GLY A 221 6.50 21.71 14.38
CA GLY A 221 6.96 20.32 14.48
C GLY A 221 8.35 20.19 15.10
N ILE A 222 9.30 21.09 14.79
CA ILE A 222 10.62 21.13 15.43
C ILE A 222 10.51 21.38 16.94
N LYS A 223 9.58 22.25 17.38
CA LYS A 223 9.35 22.52 18.81
C LYS A 223 8.77 21.30 19.53
N VAL A 224 7.83 20.60 18.89
CA VAL A 224 7.19 19.39 19.45
C VAL A 224 8.16 18.20 19.44
N ARG A 225 9.03 18.10 18.43
CA ARG A 225 10.00 17.00 18.23
C ARG A 225 11.40 17.54 17.92
N PRO A 226 12.17 17.96 18.94
CA PRO A 226 13.53 18.47 18.76
C PRO A 226 14.49 17.46 18.12
N ASP A 227 14.25 16.16 18.31
CA ASP A 227 15.04 15.08 17.69
C ASP A 227 14.89 15.03 16.16
N MET A 228 13.79 15.59 15.62
CA MET A 228 13.55 15.70 14.18
C MET A 228 14.06 17.01 13.58
N ALA A 229 14.68 17.89 14.39
CA ALA A 229 15.15 19.20 13.95
C ALA A 229 16.11 19.12 12.75
N GLY A 230 17.05 18.17 12.76
CA GLY A 230 17.99 17.97 11.66
C GLY A 230 17.27 17.68 10.33
N LEU A 231 16.29 16.77 10.36
CA LEU A 231 15.50 16.41 9.18
C LEU A 231 14.65 17.57 8.69
N ALA A 232 14.03 18.33 9.60
CA ALA A 232 13.22 19.49 9.27
C ALA A 232 14.06 20.62 8.65
N CYS A 233 15.24 20.91 9.20
CA CYS A 233 16.16 21.90 8.65
C CYS A 233 16.66 21.50 7.26
N GLU A 234 16.99 20.23 7.04
CA GLU A 234 17.36 19.74 5.72
C GLU A 234 16.20 19.88 4.73
N THR A 235 14.98 19.58 5.17
CA THR A 235 13.75 19.73 4.38
C THR A 235 13.55 21.18 3.95
N LEU A 236 13.61 22.13 4.89
CA LEU A 236 13.52 23.56 4.61
C LEU A 236 14.63 24.02 3.66
N ASN A 237 15.87 23.59 3.88
CA ASN A 237 16.98 23.91 2.99
C ASN A 237 16.74 23.41 1.55
N ARG A 238 16.28 22.17 1.37
CA ARG A 238 15.92 21.64 0.04
C ARG A 238 14.80 22.44 -0.61
N MET A 239 13.79 22.84 0.16
CA MET A 239 12.68 23.65 -0.34
C MET A 239 13.16 25.05 -0.79
N PHE A 240 14.00 25.72 0.00
CA PHE A 240 14.50 27.06 -0.33
C PHE A 240 15.49 27.08 -1.50
N GLN A 241 16.18 25.97 -1.78
CA GLN A 241 17.02 25.82 -2.98
C GLN A 241 16.22 25.78 -4.29
N ARG A 242 14.88 25.74 -4.24
CA ARG A 242 14.00 25.70 -5.43
C ARG A 242 13.44 27.07 -5.81
N ASP A 243 13.95 28.16 -5.22
CA ASP A 243 13.62 29.56 -5.55
C ASP A 243 12.11 29.84 -5.63
N GLN A 244 11.31 29.30 -4.71
CA GLN A 244 9.87 29.58 -4.64
C GLN A 244 9.64 30.83 -3.77
N PRO A 245 9.19 31.97 -4.32
CA PRO A 245 9.01 33.21 -3.56
C PRO A 245 7.92 33.09 -2.49
N GLU A 246 6.91 32.26 -2.70
CA GLU A 246 5.82 32.03 -1.75
C GLU A 246 6.32 31.37 -0.46
N LEU A 247 7.33 30.49 -0.55
CA LEU A 247 7.94 29.89 0.65
C LEU A 247 8.72 30.91 1.47
N LEU A 248 9.42 31.84 0.81
CA LEU A 248 10.13 32.92 1.49
C LEU A 248 9.15 33.86 2.19
N ALA A 249 8.02 34.16 1.55
CA ALA A 249 6.97 34.99 2.14
C ALA A 249 6.38 34.37 3.43
N GLN A 250 6.37 33.04 3.56
CA GLN A 250 5.91 32.35 4.78
C GLN A 250 6.90 32.48 5.95
N CYS A 251 8.17 32.77 5.70
CA CYS A 251 9.16 33.01 6.76
C CYS A 251 8.99 34.37 7.44
N ASP A 252 8.29 35.29 6.77
CA ASP A 252 8.38 36.71 6.98
C ASP A 252 7.15 37.21 7.78
N TRP A 253 7.42 37.81 8.96
CA TRP A 253 6.52 38.44 9.94
C TRP A 253 5.73 37.58 10.95
N LYS A 254 6.44 37.13 12.01
CA LYS A 254 6.10 37.38 13.44
C LYS A 254 7.37 37.33 14.30
N VAL A 255 8.30 38.26 14.10
CA VAL A 255 9.25 38.63 15.16
C VAL A 255 8.51 39.62 16.03
N GLY A 256 7.86 39.10 17.07
CA GLY A 256 7.25 39.94 18.12
C GLY A 256 8.36 40.66 18.88
N ILE A 257 8.40 41.97 18.71
CA ILE A 257 8.90 42.92 19.71
C ILE A 257 7.99 42.82 20.94
#